data_AF-A0A7Y0XD30-F1
#
_entry.id   AF-A0A7Y0XD30-F1
#
_cell.length_a   1.000
_cell.length_b   1.000
_cell.length_c   1.000
_cell.angle_alpha   90.00
_cell.angle_beta   90.00
_cell.angle_gamma   90.00
#
_symmetry.space_group_name_H-M   'P 1'
#
loop_
_entity.id
_entity.type
_entity.pdbx_description
1 polymer ?
#
loop_
_entity_poly.entity_id
_entity_poly.type
_entity_poly.pdbx_seq_one_letter_code
_entity_poly.pdbx_strand_id
1 'polypeptide(L)' 'RNLISHRPPLGIFNNLVLENNGHNEKSLNIKKSAIGLLVDIARIYALHKGGGMLSTEERFDFAYDRGLINSTSHQDLIG' A
#
# COMPACT_ATOMS: atom_id res chain seq x y z
N ARG A 1 12.43 7.12 7.48
CA ARG A 1 11.80 8.42 7.13
C ARG A 1 10.30 8.26 7.39
N ASN A 2 9.77 8.89 8.44
CA ASN A 2 8.43 8.62 8.98
C ASN A 2 7.29 9.08 8.04
N LEU A 3 6.31 8.20 7.81
CA LEU A 3 5.07 8.48 7.06
C LEU A 3 4.19 9.53 7.76
N ILE A 4 4.34 9.73 9.06
CA ILE A 4 3.68 10.80 9.83
C ILE A 4 4.09 12.20 9.32
N SER A 5 5.29 12.33 8.74
CA SER A 5 5.79 13.61 8.25
C SER A 5 5.26 13.99 6.86
N HIS A 6 4.74 13.03 6.08
CA HIS A 6 4.15 13.29 4.77
C HIS A 6 2.67 12.97 4.88
N ARG A 7 1.86 13.97 5.26
CA ARG A 7 0.41 13.83 5.18
C ARG A 7 0.08 13.54 3.73
N PRO A 8 -0.41 12.33 3.43
CA PRO A 8 -0.69 12.00 2.06
C PRO A 8 -1.86 12.88 1.60
N PRO A 9 -1.88 13.30 0.33
CA PRO A 9 -2.83 14.30 -0.15
C PRO A 9 -4.26 13.82 0.14
N LEU A 10 -4.98 14.57 0.97
CA LEU A 10 -6.34 14.24 1.43
C LEU A 10 -7.29 13.98 0.25
N GLY A 11 -7.02 14.55 -0.92
CA GLY A 11 -7.76 14.31 -2.16
C GLY A 11 -7.74 12.86 -2.63
N ILE A 12 -6.64 12.10 -2.44
CA ILE A 12 -6.61 10.67 -2.79
C ILE A 12 -7.51 9.89 -1.84
N PHE A 13 -7.46 10.18 -0.53
CA PHE A 13 -8.31 9.52 0.46
C PHE A 13 -9.77 9.85 0.26
N ASN A 14 -10.13 11.07 -0.14
CA ASN A 14 -11.51 11.46 -0.40
C ASN A 14 -12.21 10.52 -1.40
N ASN A 15 -11.47 10.00 -2.39
CA ASN A 15 -11.96 9.01 -3.36
C ASN A 15 -11.99 7.57 -2.79
N LEU A 16 -11.27 7.27 -1.71
CA LEU A 16 -11.34 5.99 -0.99
C LEU A 16 -12.44 5.99 0.09
N VAL A 17 -12.94 7.18 0.48
CA VAL A 17 -13.79 7.41 1.66
C VAL A 17 -15.29 7.35 1.37
N LEU A 18 -15.73 7.56 0.13
CA LEU A 18 -17.15 7.84 -0.14
C LEU A 18 -17.81 6.77 -1.01
N GLU A 19 -18.24 5.68 -0.39
CA GLU A 19 -19.35 4.88 -0.94
C GLU A 19 -20.66 5.39 -0.34
N ASN A 20 -21.64 5.69 -1.20
CA ASN A 20 -22.93 6.22 -0.79
C ASN A 20 -23.91 5.07 -0.58
N ASN A 21 -23.97 4.54 0.64
CA ASN A 21 -24.78 3.38 0.99
C ASN A 21 -26.25 3.76 1.25
N GLY A 22 -26.86 4.67 0.47
CA GLY A 22 -28.27 5.07 0.59
C GLY A 22 -28.74 5.69 1.94
N HIS A 23 -27.95 5.59 3.01
CA HIS A 23 -28.29 5.92 4.40
C HIS A 23 -27.57 7.15 4.94
N ASN A 24 -26.88 7.95 4.09
CA ASN A 24 -26.11 9.13 4.49
C ASN A 24 -25.02 8.89 5.56
N GLU A 25 -24.58 7.64 5.77
CA GLU A 25 -23.42 7.33 6.60
C GLU A 25 -22.14 7.35 5.77
N LYS A 26 -21.23 8.29 6.08
CA LYS A 26 -19.90 8.34 5.46
C LYS A 26 -19.07 7.16 5.97
N SER A 27 -19.14 6.03 5.27
CA SER A 27 -18.35 4.84 5.60
C SER A 27 -17.12 4.72 4.72
N LEU A 28 -15.95 4.68 5.34
CA LEU A 28 -14.66 4.54 4.66
C LEU A 28 -14.47 3.09 4.18
N ASN A 29 -14.59 2.84 2.87
CA ASN A 29 -14.30 1.53 2.28
C ASN A 29 -12.78 1.35 2.10
N ILE A 30 -12.07 1.13 3.23
CA ILE A 30 -10.61 0.92 3.25
C ILE A 30 -10.20 -0.34 2.49
N LYS A 31 -11.01 -1.41 2.59
CA LYS A 31 -10.54 -2.77 2.25
C LYS A 31 -10.13 -2.89 0.78
N LYS A 32 -10.99 -2.51 -0.16
CA LYS A 32 -10.69 -2.72 -1.58
C LYS A 32 -9.63 -1.73 -2.09
N SER A 33 -9.75 -0.49 -1.67
CA SER A 33 -8.93 0.62 -2.15
C SER A 33 -7.52 0.64 -1.55
N ALA A 34 -7.36 0.39 -0.25
CA ALA A 34 -6.05 0.39 0.40
C ALA A 34 -5.24 -0.87 0.08
N ILE A 35 -5.89 -2.04 -0.01
CA ILE A 35 -5.20 -3.29 -0.37
C ILE A 35 -4.67 -3.21 -1.80
N GLY A 36 -5.45 -2.69 -2.75
CA GLY A 36 -5.00 -2.50 -4.14
C GLY A 36 -3.73 -1.65 -4.23
N LEU A 37 -3.70 -0.51 -3.53
CA LEU A 37 -2.53 0.37 -3.47
C LEU A 37 -1.29 -0.32 -2.89
N LEU A 38 -1.46 -1.12 -1.85
CA LEU A 38 -0.36 -1.85 -1.23
C LEU A 38 0.24 -2.88 -2.19
N VAL A 39 -0.62 -3.61 -2.92
CA VAL A 39 -0.20 -4.54 -3.97
C VAL A 39 0.54 -3.81 -5.10
N ASP A 40 0.06 -2.65 -5.52
CA ASP A 40 0.70 -1.87 -6.58
C ASP A 40 2.07 -1.34 -6.17
N ILE A 41 2.25 -0.92 -4.92
CA ILE A 41 3.55 -0.56 -4.35
C ILE A 41 4.51 -1.75 -4.42
N ALA A 42 4.07 -2.94 -4.03
CA ALA A 42 4.90 -4.16 -4.11
C ALA A 42 5.35 -4.44 -5.56
N ARG A 43 4.43 -4.30 -6.53
CA ARG A 43 4.74 -4.46 -7.96
C ARG A 43 5.75 -3.44 -8.46
N ILE A 44 5.60 -2.17 -8.09
CA ILE A 44 6.52 -1.10 -8.49
C ILE A 44 7.93 -1.39 -7.99
N TYR A 45 8.10 -1.78 -6.72
CA TYR A 45 9.42 -2.11 -6.18
C TYR A 45 10.05 -3.33 -6.85
N ALA A 46 9.26 -4.38 -7.10
CA ALA A 46 9.74 -5.55 -7.80
C ALA A 46 10.17 -5.22 -9.24
N LEU A 47 9.34 -4.52 -10.02
CA LEU A 47 9.64 -4.13 -11.39
C LEU A 47 10.85 -3.20 -11.49
N HIS A 48 11.01 -2.26 -10.55
CA HIS A 48 12.16 -1.35 -10.50
C HIS A 48 13.50 -2.09 -10.42
N LYS A 49 13.53 -3.31 -9.85
CA LYS A 49 14.73 -4.16 -9.75
C LYS A 49 14.67 -5.41 -10.65
N GLY A 50 13.73 -5.47 -11.59
CA GLY A 50 13.59 -6.58 -12.54
C GLY A 50 13.10 -7.89 -11.92
N GLY A 51 12.38 -7.84 -10.80
CA GLY A 51 11.81 -9.01 -10.14
C GLY A 51 10.57 -9.57 -10.86
N GLY A 52 10.45 -10.90 -10.89
CA GLY A 52 9.37 -11.65 -11.55
C GLY A 52 8.37 -12.32 -10.60
N MET A 53 8.35 -11.93 -9.32
CA MET A 53 7.54 -12.56 -8.29
C MET A 53 6.04 -12.43 -8.56
N LEU A 54 5.28 -13.46 -8.18
CA LEU A 54 3.84 -13.56 -8.47
C LEU A 54 3.00 -13.04 -7.30
N SER A 55 3.38 -13.39 -6.07
CA SER A 55 2.66 -12.96 -4.87
C SER A 55 3.08 -11.57 -4.41
N THR A 56 2.26 -10.94 -3.57
CA THR A 56 2.57 -9.63 -2.98
C THR A 56 3.64 -9.74 -1.88
N GLU A 57 3.62 -10.81 -1.10
CA GLU A 57 4.60 -11.09 -0.04
C GLU A 57 6.00 -11.28 -0.63
N GLU A 58 6.16 -12.15 -1.63
CA GLU A 58 7.46 -12.36 -2.29
C GLU A 58 8.04 -11.07 -2.89
N ARG A 59 7.17 -10.14 -3.34
CA ARG A 59 7.61 -8.83 -3.84
C ARG A 59 8.12 -7.93 -2.72
N PHE A 60 7.53 -8.00 -1.53
CA PHE A 60 8.02 -7.26 -0.36
C PHE A 60 9.31 -7.85 0.20
N ASP A 61 9.43 -9.19 0.25
CA ASP A 61 10.69 -9.86 0.60
C ASP A 61 11.80 -9.45 -0.36
N PHE A 62 11.54 -9.51 -1.65
CA PHE A 62 12.50 -9.06 -2.66
C PHE A 62 12.85 -7.57 -2.52
N ALA A 63 11.88 -6.71 -2.23
CA ALA A 63 12.13 -5.29 -2.02
C ALA A 63 13.02 -5.06 -0.78
N TYR A 64 12.82 -5.83 0.29
CA TYR A 64 13.65 -5.80 1.49
C TYR A 64 15.08 -6.28 1.21
N ASP A 65 15.23 -7.44 0.55
CA ASP A 65 16.53 -8.01 0.18
C ASP A 65 17.35 -7.08 -0.72
N ARG A 66 16.67 -6.26 -1.54
CA ARG A 66 17.30 -5.24 -2.40
C ARG A 66 17.52 -3.89 -1.72
N GLY A 67 17.17 -3.78 -0.43
CA GLY A 67 17.33 -2.56 0.36
C GLY A 67 16.40 -1.41 -0.03
N LEU A 68 15.27 -1.70 -0.69
CA LEU A 68 14.29 -0.69 -1.11
C LEU A 68 13.37 -0.26 0.03
N ILE A 69 13.15 -1.15 1.00
CA ILE A 69 12.38 -0.90 2.22
C ILE A 69 13.21 -1.31 3.44
N ASN A 70 12.95 -0.70 4.59
CA ASN A 70 13.64 -1.02 5.85
C ASN A 70 12.93 -2.18 6.58
N SER A 71 13.60 -2.75 7.58
CA SER A 71 13.10 -3.91 8.35
C SER A 71 11.78 -3.64 9.07
N THR A 72 11.59 -2.45 9.64
CA THR A 72 10.32 -2.07 10.28
C THR A 72 9.18 -2.09 9.27
N SER A 73 9.38 -1.47 8.11
CA SER A 73 8.37 -1.44 7.04
C SER A 73 8.11 -2.83 6.47
N HIS A 74 9.14 -3.68 6.33
CA HIS A 74 8.96 -5.06 5.90
C HIS A 74 8.10 -5.86 6.88
N GLN A 75 8.39 -5.76 8.18
CA GLN A 75 7.61 -6.40 9.23
C GLN A 75 6.17 -5.90 9.27
N ASP A 76 5.94 -4.59 9.13
CA ASP A 76 4.59 -4.01 9.09
C ASP A 76 3.77 -4.47 7.86
N LEU A 77 4.44 -4.81 6.75
CA LEU A 77 3.81 -5.16 5.47
C LEU A 77 3.51 -6.66 5.33
N ILE A 78 4.34 -7.52 5.93
CA ILE A 78 4.16 -8.97 5.88
C ILE A 78 3.40 -9.50 7.10
N GLY A 79 3.56 -8.87 8.27
CA GLY A 79 2.89 -9.26 9.52
C GLY A 79 3.53 -10.47 10.19
#